data_AF-A0A1C3Y2R4-F1
#
_entry.id   AF-A0A1C3Y2R4-F1
#
_cell.length_a   1.000
_cell.length_b   1.000
_cell.length_c   1.000
_cell.angle_alpha   90.00
_cell.angle_beta   90.00
_cell.angle_gamma   90.00
#
_symmetry.space_group_name_H-M   'P 1'
#
loop_
_entity.id
_entity.type
_entity.pdbx_description
1 polymer ?
#
loop_
_entity_poly.entity_id
_entity_poly.type
_entity_poly.pdbx_seq_one_letter_code
_entity_poly.pdbx_strand_id
1 'polypeptide(L)'
;MIQHSGITKPALQPDDVAMLTAVLDEWCREKSCGIASSEALHVARELISWFECGIRDRQKLAGLMRHLHLDVESPAIAADASPCAAMTA
;
A
#
# COMPACT_ATOMS: atom_id res chain seq x y z
N MET A 1 -4.03 -2.63 35.50
CA MET A 1 -4.73 -1.64 34.66
C MET A 1 -4.01 -1.57 33.33
N ILE A 2 -4.49 -2.26 32.31
CA ILE A 2 -3.99 -2.11 30.94
C ILE A 2 -4.63 -0.85 30.38
N GLN A 3 -3.90 0.25 30.41
CA GLN A 3 -4.31 1.47 29.73
C GLN A 3 -4.24 1.19 28.23
N HIS A 4 -5.35 0.75 27.66
CA HIS A 4 -5.60 0.92 26.23
C HIS A 4 -5.73 2.43 26.04
N SER A 5 -4.60 3.11 25.83
CA SER A 5 -4.59 4.43 25.23
C SER A 5 -5.55 4.37 24.05
N GLY A 6 -6.65 5.12 24.12
CA GLY A 6 -7.54 5.29 22.99
C GLY A 6 -6.70 5.88 21.87
N ILE A 7 -6.16 5.03 20.99
CA ILE A 7 -5.42 5.44 19.81
C ILE A 7 -6.49 6.00 18.89
N THR A 8 -6.81 7.28 19.10
CA THR A 8 -7.44 8.09 18.05
C THR A 8 -6.39 8.15 16.96
N LYS A 9 -6.48 7.22 15.99
CA LYS A 9 -5.69 7.28 14.77
C LYS A 9 -5.95 8.70 14.22
N PRO A 10 -4.95 9.60 14.22
CA PRO A 10 -5.20 10.98 13.84
C PRO A 10 -5.75 10.94 12.42
N ALA A 11 -6.95 11.50 12.23
CA ALA A 11 -7.59 11.53 10.93
C ALA A 11 -6.62 12.15 9.93
N LEU A 12 -6.40 11.46 8.80
CA LEU A 12 -5.66 11.99 7.65
C LEU A 12 -6.18 13.39 7.38
N GLN A 13 -5.31 14.39 7.55
CA GLN A 13 -5.71 15.76 7.28
C GLN A 13 -5.85 15.93 5.76
N PRO A 14 -6.70 16.84 5.28
CA PRO A 14 -6.83 17.11 3.85
C PRO A 14 -5.49 17.47 3.20
N ASP A 15 -4.60 18.13 3.94
CA ASP A 15 -3.23 18.44 3.51
C ASP A 15 -2.37 17.18 3.30
N ASP A 16 -2.48 16.20 4.21
CA ASP A 16 -1.82 14.91 4.09
C ASP A 16 -2.32 14.16 2.86
N VAL A 17 -3.65 14.15 2.63
CA VAL A 17 -4.26 13.50 1.46
C VAL A 17 -3.80 14.17 0.16
N ALA A 18 -3.69 15.50 0.13
CA ALA A 18 -3.18 16.24 -1.02
C ALA A 18 -1.72 15.87 -1.31
N MET A 19 -0.87 15.76 -0.28
CA MET A 19 0.51 15.30 -0.44
C MET A 19 0.57 13.86 -0.98
N LEU A 20 -0.16 12.92 -0.38
CA LEU A 20 -0.17 11.51 -0.81
C LEU A 20 -0.63 11.39 -2.27
N THR A 21 -1.65 12.17 -2.65
CA THR A 21 -2.16 12.22 -4.03
C THR A 21 -1.12 12.80 -5.00
N ALA A 22 -0.40 13.85 -4.62
CA ALA A 22 0.66 14.43 -5.45
C ALA A 22 1.83 13.47 -5.66
N VAL A 23 2.19 12.67 -4.64
CA VAL A 23 3.20 11.62 -4.77
C VAL A 23 2.71 10.49 -5.68
N LEU A 24 1.44 10.10 -5.55
CA LEU A 24 0.83 9.09 -6.41
C LEU A 24 0.79 9.53 -7.89
N ASP A 25 0.42 10.78 -8.16
CA ASP A 25 0.38 11.33 -9.53
C ASP A 25 1.78 11.32 -10.17
N GLU A 26 2.80 11.73 -9.41
CA GLU A 26 4.20 11.68 -9.84
C GLU A 26 4.62 10.26 -10.24
N TRP A 27 4.35 9.28 -9.38
CA TRP A 27 4.65 7.88 -9.67
C TRP A 27 3.85 7.33 -10.86
N CYS A 28 2.58 7.71 -11.01
CA CYS A 28 1.75 7.30 -12.15
C CYS A 28 2.34 7.81 -13.47
N ARG A 29 2.84 9.05 -13.48
CA ARG A 29 3.54 9.62 -14.65
C ARG A 29 4.84 8.88 -14.94
N GLU A 30 5.63 8.55 -13.91
CA GLU A 30 6.88 7.79 -14.07
C GLU A 30 6.63 6.39 -14.65
N LYS A 31 5.55 5.72 -14.23
CA LYS A 31 5.17 4.38 -14.70
C LYS A 31 4.30 4.37 -15.95
N SER A 32 3.93 5.55 -16.46
CA SER A 32 2.98 5.70 -17.58
C SER A 32 1.67 4.95 -17.35
N CYS A 33 1.15 4.98 -16.12
CA CYS A 33 -0.15 4.40 -15.76
C CYS A 33 -1.17 5.50 -15.39
N GLY A 34 -2.45 5.16 -15.46
CA GLY A 34 -3.52 6.07 -15.08
C GLY A 34 -3.74 6.07 -13.58
N ILE A 35 -4.17 7.19 -13.00
CA ILE A 35 -4.53 7.27 -11.58
C ILE A 35 -5.74 6.38 -11.22
N ALA A 36 -6.52 5.98 -12.21
CA ALA A 36 -7.64 5.03 -12.09
C ALA A 36 -7.23 3.57 -12.33
N SER A 37 -5.95 3.30 -12.63
CA SER A 37 -5.44 1.94 -12.82
C SER A 37 -5.37 1.17 -11.50
N SER A 38 -5.49 -0.16 -11.57
CA SER A 38 -5.40 -1.05 -10.41
C SER A 38 -4.08 -0.89 -9.65
N GLU A 39 -3.00 -0.61 -10.39
CA GLU A 39 -1.66 -0.32 -9.92
C GLU A 39 -1.64 0.93 -9.05
N ALA A 40 -2.23 2.03 -9.54
CA ALA A 40 -2.32 3.28 -8.79
C ALA A 40 -3.14 3.11 -7.49
N LEU A 41 -4.23 2.33 -7.54
CA LEU A 41 -5.02 2.02 -6.36
C LEU A 41 -4.23 1.21 -5.32
N HIS A 42 -3.44 0.22 -5.76
CA HIS A 42 -2.59 -0.57 -4.87
C HIS A 42 -1.55 0.33 -4.19
N VAL A 43 -0.86 1.14 -4.98
CA VAL A 43 0.15 2.09 -4.48
C VAL A 43 -0.46 3.11 -3.51
N ALA A 44 -1.67 3.61 -3.79
CA ALA A 44 -2.38 4.52 -2.90
C ALA A 44 -2.63 3.91 -1.51
N ARG A 45 -2.97 2.61 -1.45
CA ARG A 45 -3.16 1.89 -0.18
C ARG A 45 -1.86 1.75 0.60
N GLU A 46 -0.77 1.40 -0.09
CA GLU A 46 0.56 1.30 0.53
C GLU A 46 1.03 2.67 1.05
N LEU A 47 0.81 3.74 0.29
CA LEU A 47 1.07 5.12 0.69
C LEU A 47 0.37 5.48 2.01
N ILE A 48 -0.92 5.15 2.12
CA ILE A 48 -1.70 5.37 3.35
C ILE A 48 -1.12 4.50 4.49
N SER A 49 -0.83 3.22 4.24
CA SER A 49 -0.28 2.30 5.24
C SER A 49 1.06 2.80 5.81
N TRP A 50 1.97 3.24 4.95
CA TRP A 50 3.26 3.83 5.36
C TRP A 50 3.06 5.14 6.13
N PHE A 51 2.13 5.99 5.69
CA PHE A 51 1.81 7.23 6.38
C PHE A 51 1.27 6.98 7.80
N GLU A 52 0.36 6.02 7.93
CA GLU A 52 -0.24 5.59 9.20
C GLU A 52 0.77 4.90 10.13
N CYS A 53 1.78 4.23 9.56
CA CYS A 53 2.91 3.66 10.29
C CYS A 53 3.88 4.76 10.81
N GLY A 54 3.80 5.98 10.28
CA GLY A 54 4.57 7.14 10.72
C GLY A 54 5.51 7.73 9.66
N ILE A 55 5.50 7.22 8.42
CA ILE A 55 6.31 7.73 7.32
C ILE A 55 5.58 8.89 6.65
N ARG A 56 5.82 10.12 7.12
CA ARG A 56 5.17 11.34 6.61
C ARG A 56 6.02 12.15 5.65
N ASP A 57 7.18 11.63 5.25
CA ASP A 57 8.10 12.33 4.37
C ASP A 57 7.84 11.96 2.91
N ARG A 58 7.57 12.98 2.08
CA ARG A 58 7.28 12.84 0.65
C ARG A 58 8.37 12.08 -0.09
N GLN A 59 9.65 12.38 0.18
CA GLN A 59 10.79 11.77 -0.53
C GLN A 59 10.96 10.31 -0.12
N LYS A 60 10.75 9.98 1.16
CA LYS A 60 10.75 8.59 1.63
C LYS A 60 9.64 7.78 0.98
N LEU A 61 8.42 8.32 0.94
CA LEU A 61 7.27 7.67 0.30
C LEU A 61 7.54 7.40 -1.19
N ALA A 62 7.99 8.41 -1.94
CA ALA A 62 8.36 8.26 -3.35
C ALA A 62 9.49 7.25 -3.55
N GLY A 63 10.48 7.23 -2.64
CA GLY A 63 11.55 6.24 -2.63
C GLY A 63 11.02 4.81 -2.44
N LEU A 64 10.12 4.60 -1.49
CA LEU A 64 9.52 3.28 -1.23
C LEU A 64 8.72 2.78 -2.44
N MET A 65 7.93 3.65 -3.09
CA MET A 65 7.14 3.29 -4.28
C MET A 65 7.99 2.88 -5.49
N ARG A 66 9.22 3.42 -5.61
CA ARG A 66 10.16 2.98 -6.66
C ARG A 66 10.70 1.58 -6.42
N HIS A 67 10.77 1.15 -5.17
CA HIS A 67 11.18 -0.21 -4.78
C HIS A 67 10.00 -1.17 -4.63
N LEU A 68 8.77 -0.66 -4.53
CA LEU A 68 7.56 -1.45 -4.54
C LEU A 68 7.44 -2.13 -5.89
N HIS A 69 7.83 -3.41 -5.94
CA HIS A 69 7.56 -4.24 -7.09
C HIS A 69 6.07 -4.57 -7.02
N LEU A 70 5.28 -3.94 -7.88
CA LEU A 70 3.90 -4.34 -8.12
C LEU A 70 3.97 -5.68 -8.84
N ASP A 71 4.16 -6.73 -8.05
CA ASP A 71 4.00 -8.09 -8.51
C ASP A 71 2.52 -8.26 -8.82
N VAL A 72 2.17 -7.91 -10.06
CA VAL A 72 0.82 -8.06 -10.61
C VAL A 72 0.52 -9.54 -10.89
N GLU A 73 1.32 -10.47 -10.37
CA GLU A 73 0.89 -11.85 -10.25
C GLU A 73 -0.08 -11.92 -9.08
N SER A 74 -1.36 -11.74 -9.42
CA SER A 74 -2.45 -12.34 -8.67
C SER A 74 -2.20 -13.85 -8.63
N PRO A 75 -2.02 -14.45 -7.45
CA PRO A 75 -2.77 -15.65 -7.18
C PRO A 75 -3.71 -15.37 -6.01
N ALA A 76 -4.99 -15.31 -6.37
CA ALA A 76 -6.11 -15.77 -5.56
C ALA A 76 -6.25 -15.15 -4.15
N ILE A 77 -7.39 -14.49 -3.97
CA ILE A 77 -8.27 -14.81 -2.83
C ILE A 77 -7.90 -16.17 -2.21
N ALA A 78 -7.30 -16.14 -1.01
CA ALA A 78 -7.05 -17.32 -0.22
C ALA A 78 -8.41 -17.95 0.15
N ALA A 79 -8.91 -18.79 -0.75
CA ALA A 79 -10.05 -19.66 -0.60
C ALA A 79 -9.86 -20.82 -1.59
N ASP A 80 -8.94 -21.73 -1.28
CA ASP A 80 -9.27 -23.14 -1.04
C ASP A 80 -8.05 -24.06 -1.24
N ALA A 81 -7.95 -25.01 -0.30
CA ALA A 81 -7.26 -26.30 -0.39
C ALA A 81 -5.75 -26.34 -0.73
N SER A 82 -4.98 -26.56 0.34
CA SER A 82 -3.94 -27.59 0.37
C SER A 82 -4.43 -28.92 -0.20
N PRO A 83 -3.67 -29.59 -1.08
CA PRO A 83 -3.58 -31.04 -1.06
C PRO A 83 -2.12 -31.42 -0.77
N CYS A 84 -1.72 -31.26 0.49
CA CYS A 84 -0.59 -31.99 1.02
C CYS A 84 -1.00 -33.46 1.14
N ALA A 85 -0.76 -34.26 0.09
CA ALA A 85 -0.38 -35.69 0.17
C ALA A 85 -0.67 -36.41 -1.15
N ALA A 86 0.36 -36.60 -1.98
CA ALA A 86 0.48 -37.79 -2.82
C ALA A 86 1.91 -37.95 -3.32
N MET A 87 2.84 -38.29 -2.42
CA MET A 87 4.07 -38.97 -2.82
C MET A 87 4.66 -39.72 -1.63
N THR A 88 4.30 -41.00 -1.52
CA THR A 88 5.14 -42.04 -0.91
C THR A 88 4.66 -43.43 -1.34
N ALA A 89 5.61 -44.16 -1.97
CA ALA A 89 5.72 -45.60 -2.21
C ALA A 89 4.74 -46.28 -3.18
#